data_AF-A0A0D2FG11-F1
#
_entry.id   AF-A0A0D2FG11-F1
#
_cell.length_a   1.000
_cell.length_b   1.000
_cell.length_c   1.000
_cell.angle_alpha   90.00
_cell.angle_beta   90.00
_cell.angle_gamma   90.00
#
_symmetry.space_group_name_H-M   'P 1'
#
loop_
_entity.id
_entity.type
_entity.pdbx_description
1 polymer ?
#
loop_
_entity_poly.entity_id
_entity_poly.type
_entity_poly.pdbx_seq_one_letter_code
_entity_poly.pdbx_strand_id
1 'polypeptide(L)'
;MTGVLVRLNWGLDQMNVPPFYRTKLKHEISSIGGFINDDELEFNTQTSSQWDGFRQWPFPDGRFYNGATQDEVRSGNSARNGIHEWTKRGIVGRGVLIDYYSCVTERGDPDYDPWLYHKIPVSDIEVIAR
;
A
#
# COMPACT_ATOMS: atom_id res chain seq x y z
N MET A 1 24.36 -3.59 16.86
CA MET A 1 23.31 -3.45 15.84
C MET A 1 23.59 -4.49 14.77
N THR A 2 22.63 -5.36 14.43
CA THR A 2 22.88 -6.50 13.52
C THR A 2 22.96 -6.08 12.05
N GLY A 3 22.51 -4.87 11.68
CA GLY A 3 22.58 -4.36 10.30
C GLY A 3 21.71 -5.13 9.30
N VAL A 4 20.82 -6.01 9.80
CA VAL A 4 19.95 -6.83 8.97
C VAL A 4 18.92 -5.93 8.26
N LEU A 5 18.79 -6.14 6.96
CA LEU A 5 17.80 -5.49 6.11
C LEU A 5 16.78 -6.53 5.65
N VAL A 6 15.50 -6.23 5.85
CA VAL A 6 14.38 -7.05 5.39
C VAL A 6 13.56 -6.24 4.40
N ARG A 7 13.33 -6.79 3.20
CA ARG A 7 12.47 -6.16 2.18
C ARG A 7 11.01 -6.52 2.45
N LEU A 8 10.15 -5.51 2.50
CA LEU A 8 8.70 -5.67 2.71
C LEU A 8 7.87 -5.50 1.43
N ASN A 9 8.55 -5.30 0.29
CA ASN A 9 7.88 -5.12 -1.00
C ASN A 9 7.42 -6.46 -1.55
N TRP A 10 6.15 -6.51 -1.93
CA TRP A 10 5.59 -7.55 -2.78
C TRP A 10 5.97 -7.26 -4.24
N GLY A 11 6.04 -8.30 -5.08
CA GLY A 11 6.31 -8.12 -6.51
C GLY A 11 5.17 -7.36 -7.19
N LEU A 12 5.48 -6.55 -8.21
CA LEU A 12 4.46 -5.84 -8.98
C LEU A 12 3.55 -6.79 -9.78
N ASP A 13 4.08 -7.98 -10.11
CA ASP A 13 3.42 -9.03 -10.90
C ASP A 13 2.53 -9.95 -10.06
N GLN A 14 2.56 -9.84 -8.74
CA GLN A 14 1.95 -10.81 -7.85
C GLN A 14 0.42 -10.68 -7.75
N MET A 15 -0.14 -9.50 -8.01
CA MET A 15 -1.59 -9.30 -8.09
C MET A 15 -2.15 -9.82 -9.41
N ASN A 16 -2.27 -11.15 -9.52
CA ASN A 16 -2.71 -11.83 -10.72
C ASN A 16 -4.15 -11.49 -11.12
N VAL A 17 -5.01 -11.26 -10.12
CA VAL A 17 -6.44 -10.95 -10.27
C VAL A 17 -6.74 -9.67 -9.48
N PRO A 18 -6.50 -8.48 -10.06
CA PRO A 18 -6.88 -7.24 -9.41
C PRO A 18 -8.41 -7.09 -9.37
N PRO A 19 -8.96 -6.26 -8.46
CA PRO A 19 -10.36 -5.86 -8.52
C PRO A 19 -10.76 -5.36 -9.92
N PHE A 20 -12.00 -5.61 -10.35
CA PHE A 20 -12.46 -5.34 -11.72
C PHE A 20 -12.27 -3.90 -12.21
N TYR A 21 -12.11 -2.94 -11.29
CA TYR A 21 -11.90 -1.52 -11.57
C TYR A 21 -10.42 -1.10 -11.57
N ARG A 22 -9.47 -2.05 -11.44
CA ARG A 22 -8.03 -1.80 -11.47
C ARG A 22 -7.38 -2.47 -12.67
N THR A 23 -6.51 -1.74 -13.35
CA THR A 23 -5.69 -2.26 -14.45
C THR A 23 -4.65 -3.24 -13.91
N LYS A 24 -4.54 -4.41 -14.54
CA LYS A 24 -3.46 -5.39 -14.28
C LYS A 24 -2.12 -4.83 -14.76
N LEU A 25 -1.02 -5.21 -14.12
CA LEU A 25 0.32 -4.90 -14.60
C LEU A 25 0.50 -5.34 -16.06
N LYS A 26 0.89 -4.40 -16.91
CA LYS A 26 1.50 -4.66 -18.22
C LYS A 26 2.97 -4.25 -18.12
N HIS A 27 3.86 -5.14 -18.55
CA HIS A 27 5.28 -4.92 -18.61
C HIS A 27 5.76 -5.33 -20.00
N GLU A 28 6.27 -4.35 -20.74
CA GLU A 28 6.77 -4.55 -22.09
C GLU A 28 8.25 -4.16 -22.13
N ILE A 29 9.05 -4.96 -22.82
CA ILE A 29 10.48 -4.73 -23.00
C ILE A 29 10.70 -4.53 -24.50
N SER A 30 11.30 -3.39 -24.86
CA SER A 30 11.57 -3.01 -26.24
C SER A 30 13.06 -2.79 -26.46
N SER A 31 13.59 -3.18 -27.63
CA SER A 31 14.99 -2.90 -27.97
C SER A 31 15.11 -1.48 -28.54
N ILE A 32 16.05 -0.71 -28.01
CA ILE A 32 16.41 0.61 -28.54
C ILE A 32 17.73 0.60 -29.33
N GLY A 33 18.22 -0.60 -29.66
CA GLY A 33 19.39 -0.84 -30.52
C GLY A 33 20.32 -1.92 -29.98
N GLY A 34 21.03 -2.63 -30.86
CA GLY A 34 22.05 -3.62 -30.50
C GLY A 34 21.63 -4.56 -29.35
N PHE A 35 22.30 -4.42 -28.20
CA PHE A 35 22.03 -5.17 -26.96
C PHE A 35 21.42 -4.28 -25.85
N ILE A 36 20.67 -3.24 -26.23
CA ILE A 36 20.09 -2.22 -25.33
C ILE A 36 18.57 -2.36 -25.37
N ASN A 37 17.94 -2.35 -24.20
CA ASN A 37 16.49 -2.47 -24.03
C ASN A 37 15.99 -1.40 -23.07
N ASP A 38 14.76 -0.94 -23.30
CA ASP A 38 13.96 -0.12 -22.39
C ASP A 38 12.70 -0.90 -21.98
N ASP A 39 12.16 -0.55 -20.80
CA ASP A 39 11.00 -1.18 -20.21
C ASP A 39 9.86 -0.16 -20.05
N GLU A 40 8.65 -0.54 -20.41
CA GLU A 40 7.43 0.22 -20.18
C GLU A 40 6.51 -0.52 -19.20
N LEU A 41 5.96 0.23 -18.23
CA LEU A 41 5.06 -0.29 -17.21
C LEU A 41 3.73 0.49 -17.24
N GLU A 42 2.63 -0.24 -17.42
CA GLU A 42 1.28 0.28 -17.21
C GLU A 42 0.63 -0.48 -16.05
N PHE A 43 0.30 0.21 -14.96
CA PHE A 43 -0.32 -0.41 -13.80
C PHE A 43 -1.12 0.61 -13.00
N ASN A 44 -2.08 0.10 -12.23
CA ASN A 44 -2.76 0.90 -11.22
C ASN A 44 -1.87 0.97 -9.96
N THR A 45 -1.65 2.16 -9.41
CA THR A 45 -0.72 2.36 -8.28
C THR A 45 -1.18 1.73 -6.95
N GLN A 46 -2.35 1.08 -6.93
CA GLN A 46 -2.92 0.36 -5.79
C GLN A 46 -2.90 -1.18 -5.99
N THR A 47 -1.97 -1.74 -6.78
CA THR A 47 -1.93 -3.19 -7.09
C THR A 47 -0.72 -3.95 -6.56
N SER A 48 0.09 -3.35 -5.69
CA SER A 48 1.22 -4.02 -5.02
C SER A 48 1.50 -3.32 -3.68
N SER A 49 2.68 -3.54 -3.07
CA SER A 49 3.10 -2.77 -1.89
C SER A 49 3.01 -1.27 -2.18
N GLN A 50 2.25 -0.55 -1.37
CA GLN A 50 1.80 0.81 -1.68
C GLN A 50 1.72 1.69 -0.43
N TRP A 51 1.70 3.00 -0.66
CA TRP A 51 1.31 4.01 0.31
C TRP A 51 0.11 4.78 -0.22
N ASP A 52 -0.92 4.88 0.61
CA ASP A 52 -2.16 5.57 0.27
C ASP A 52 -2.06 7.03 0.67
N GLY A 53 -2.06 7.93 -0.31
CA GLY A 53 -2.09 9.37 -0.05
C GLY A 53 -3.44 9.84 0.49
N PHE A 54 -3.50 11.00 1.14
CA PHE A 54 -4.75 11.56 1.69
C PHE A 54 -5.80 11.99 0.64
N ARG A 55 -5.55 11.71 -0.65
CA ARG A 55 -6.52 11.85 -1.75
C ARG A 55 -7.19 10.55 -2.16
N GLN A 56 -6.76 9.41 -1.62
CA GLN A 56 -7.22 8.12 -2.10
C GLN A 56 -8.68 7.84 -1.74
N TRP A 57 -9.09 8.25 -0.54
CA TRP A 57 -10.44 8.02 -0.07
C TRP A 57 -10.98 9.26 0.65
N PRO A 58 -12.16 9.78 0.26
CA PRO A 58 -12.79 10.89 0.95
C PRO A 58 -13.55 10.43 2.19
N PHE A 59 -13.96 11.40 3.02
CA PHE A 59 -15.04 11.23 3.98
C PHE A 59 -16.37 10.96 3.26
N PRO A 60 -17.39 10.40 3.95
CA PRO A 60 -18.69 10.11 3.34
C PRO A 60 -19.38 11.31 2.70
N ASP A 61 -19.05 12.54 3.13
CA ASP A 61 -19.57 13.78 2.57
C ASP A 61 -18.77 14.32 1.37
N GLY A 62 -17.79 13.56 0.87
CA GLY A 62 -16.99 13.88 -0.30
C GLY A 62 -15.80 14.82 -0.04
N ARG A 63 -15.59 15.26 1.21
CA ARG A 63 -14.40 16.04 1.57
C ARG A 63 -13.21 15.13 1.78
N PHE A 64 -12.01 15.64 1.51
CA PHE A 64 -10.75 14.98 1.84
C PHE A 64 -10.11 15.63 3.07
N TYR A 65 -9.01 15.04 3.55
CA TYR A 65 -8.25 15.60 4.67
C TYR A 65 -7.97 17.10 4.49
N ASN A 66 -8.10 17.86 5.58
CA ASN A 66 -7.95 19.32 5.61
C ASN A 66 -8.98 20.09 4.74
N GLY A 67 -10.06 19.44 4.29
CA GLY A 67 -11.13 20.08 3.52
C GLY A 67 -10.84 20.24 2.02
N ALA A 68 -9.93 19.44 1.47
CA ALA A 68 -9.76 19.40 0.02
C ALA A 68 -11.01 18.79 -0.66
N THR A 69 -11.30 19.22 -1.89
CA THR A 69 -12.50 18.80 -2.63
C THR A 69 -12.18 17.76 -3.70
N GLN A 70 -13.21 17.04 -4.17
CA GLN A 70 -13.07 16.08 -5.26
C GLN A 70 -12.57 16.73 -6.56
N ASP A 71 -13.01 17.96 -6.85
CA ASP A 71 -12.60 18.71 -8.04
C ASP A 71 -11.13 19.12 -7.96
N GLU A 72 -10.66 19.57 -6.79
CA GLU A 72 -9.23 19.84 -6.57
C GLU A 72 -8.37 18.58 -6.82
N VAL A 73 -8.82 17.42 -6.32
CA VAL A 73 -8.12 16.14 -6.51
C VAL A 73 -8.07 15.74 -7.99
N ARG A 74 -9.17 15.88 -8.72
CA ARG A 74 -9.29 15.48 -10.14
C ARG A 74 -8.67 16.47 -11.12
N SER A 75 -8.55 17.75 -10.74
CA SER A 75 -8.01 18.78 -11.62
C SER A 75 -6.58 18.51 -12.10
N GLY A 76 -5.81 17.68 -11.37
CA GLY A 76 -4.40 17.43 -11.64
C GLY A 76 -3.47 18.61 -11.31
N ASN A 77 -4.02 19.79 -11.01
CA ASN A 77 -3.26 21.03 -10.81
C ASN A 77 -2.94 21.33 -9.35
N SER A 78 -3.47 20.54 -8.42
CA SER A 78 -3.20 20.67 -6.98
C SER A 78 -2.22 19.60 -6.50
N ALA A 79 -1.24 20.02 -5.71
CA ALA A 79 -0.28 19.15 -5.00
C ALA A 79 -0.73 18.79 -3.57
N ARG A 80 -1.78 19.45 -3.06
CA ARG A 80 -2.36 19.20 -1.73
C ARG A 80 -2.72 17.74 -1.52
N ASN A 81 -2.29 17.11 -0.41
CA ASN A 81 -2.62 15.72 -0.05
C ASN A 81 -2.04 14.61 -0.96
N GLY A 82 -1.25 14.94 -1.98
CA GLY A 82 -0.68 13.96 -2.91
C GLY A 82 0.48 13.18 -2.27
N ILE A 83 0.67 11.90 -2.62
CA ILE A 83 1.76 11.10 -2.05
C ILE A 83 3.14 11.66 -2.37
N HIS A 84 3.30 12.34 -3.52
CA HIS A 84 4.53 13.03 -3.90
C HIS A 84 4.94 14.15 -2.93
N GLU A 85 4.02 14.69 -2.12
CA GLU A 85 4.39 15.64 -1.06
C GLU A 85 5.23 14.99 0.04
N TRP A 86 4.96 13.72 0.35
CA TRP A 86 5.75 12.93 1.30
C TRP A 86 7.12 12.56 0.74
N THR A 87 7.22 12.34 -0.58
CA THR A 87 8.48 11.93 -1.23
C THR A 87 9.53 13.06 -1.25
N LYS A 88 9.13 14.33 -1.08
CA LYS A 88 10.08 15.47 -0.95
C LYS A 88 11.07 15.30 0.21
N ARG A 89 10.69 14.56 1.25
CA ARG A 89 11.58 14.19 2.37
C ARG A 89 11.86 12.69 2.46
N GLY A 90 11.04 11.89 1.79
CA GLY A 90 11.03 10.43 1.93
C GLY A 90 10.24 9.97 3.16
N ILE A 91 9.84 8.71 3.14
CA ILE A 91 9.16 8.05 4.27
C ILE A 91 10.22 7.27 5.04
N VAL A 92 10.74 7.87 6.11
CA VAL A 92 11.79 7.28 6.95
C VAL A 92 11.39 7.43 8.41
N GLY A 93 11.40 6.34 9.16
CA GLY A 93 10.97 6.33 10.54
C GLY A 93 11.24 5.01 11.23
N ARG A 94 10.65 4.84 12.41
CA ARG A 94 10.69 3.57 13.16
C ARG A 94 9.43 2.78 12.83
N GLY A 95 9.61 1.50 12.50
CA GLY A 95 8.52 0.53 12.36
C GLY A 95 8.43 -0.37 13.58
N VAL A 96 7.22 -0.81 13.91
CA VAL A 96 6.93 -1.85 14.90
C VAL A 96 6.10 -2.92 14.20
N LEU A 97 6.51 -4.19 14.32
CA LEU A 97 5.72 -5.31 13.82
C LEU A 97 4.75 -5.75 14.92
N ILE A 98 3.46 -5.76 14.62
CA ILE A 98 2.43 -6.35 15.47
C ILE A 98 2.02 -7.69 14.88
N ASP A 99 2.56 -8.78 15.44
CA ASP A 99 2.27 -10.14 14.98
C ASP A 99 0.95 -10.66 15.56
N TYR A 100 -0.16 -10.20 14.96
CA TYR A 100 -1.51 -10.59 15.37
C TYR A 100 -1.83 -12.06 15.08
N TYR A 101 -1.32 -12.60 13.97
CA TYR A 101 -1.58 -13.98 13.56
C TYR A 101 -1.05 -14.99 14.59
N SER A 102 0.21 -14.84 15.02
CA SER A 102 0.77 -15.69 16.08
C SER A 102 0.00 -15.51 17.39
N CYS A 103 -0.35 -14.28 17.75
CA CYS A 103 -1.11 -14.00 18.97
C CYS A 103 -2.46 -14.72 19.04
N VAL A 104 -3.25 -14.65 17.96
CA VAL A 104 -4.61 -15.24 17.95
C VAL A 104 -4.56 -16.77 17.88
N THR A 105 -3.63 -17.32 17.09
CA THR A 105 -3.46 -18.78 16.95
C THR A 105 -2.96 -19.44 18.22
N GLU A 106 -2.08 -18.78 18.97
CA GLU A 106 -1.57 -19.29 20.26
C GLU A 106 -2.59 -19.17 21.40
N ARG A 107 -3.53 -18.21 21.33
CA ARG A 107 -4.42 -17.86 22.46
C ARG A 107 -5.81 -18.46 22.41
N GLY A 108 -6.29 -18.93 21.26
CA GLY A 108 -7.63 -19.51 21.23
C GLY A 108 -8.26 -19.80 19.88
N ASP A 109 -7.61 -19.47 18.76
CA ASP A 109 -8.13 -19.80 17.43
C ASP A 109 -7.03 -20.40 16.53
N PRO A 110 -6.67 -21.68 16.73
CA PRO A 110 -5.64 -22.34 15.91
C PRO A 110 -6.05 -22.46 14.44
N ASP A 111 -7.34 -22.33 14.13
CA ASP A 111 -7.90 -22.41 12.78
C ASP A 111 -8.15 -21.03 12.16
N TYR A 112 -7.53 -19.97 12.72
CA TYR A 112 -7.68 -18.61 12.22
C TYR A 112 -7.30 -18.51 10.74
N ASP A 113 -8.30 -18.24 9.90
CA ASP A 113 -8.10 -18.06 8.46
C ASP A 113 -7.84 -16.57 8.14
N PRO A 114 -6.61 -16.18 7.74
CA PRO A 114 -6.28 -14.80 7.42
C PRO A 114 -6.99 -14.27 6.14
N TRP A 115 -7.64 -15.14 5.37
CA TRP A 115 -8.39 -14.77 4.17
C TRP A 115 -9.83 -14.34 4.45
N LEU A 116 -10.35 -14.59 5.66
CA LEU A 116 -11.70 -14.19 6.05
C LEU A 116 -11.74 -12.80 6.66
N TYR A 117 -12.94 -12.22 6.71
CA TYR A 117 -13.16 -10.95 7.39
C TYR A 117 -13.15 -11.15 8.91
N HIS A 118 -12.21 -10.46 9.56
CA HIS A 118 -12.08 -10.42 11.02
C HIS A 118 -11.98 -8.96 11.49
N LYS A 119 -12.57 -8.66 12.65
CA LYS A 119 -12.34 -7.39 13.34
C LYS A 119 -11.16 -7.58 14.29
N ILE A 120 -10.16 -6.71 14.20
CA ILE A 120 -9.01 -6.71 15.11
C ILE A 120 -9.26 -5.64 16.18
N PRO A 121 -9.60 -6.01 17.44
CA PRO A 121 -9.84 -5.05 18.49
C PRO A 121 -8.53 -4.46 19.03
N VAL A 122 -8.60 -3.22 19.51
CA VAL A 122 -7.43 -2.53 20.09
C VAL A 122 -6.84 -3.30 21.28
N SER A 123 -7.68 -4.00 22.06
CA SER A 123 -7.23 -4.83 23.18
C SER A 123 -6.22 -5.90 22.76
N ASP A 124 -6.36 -6.48 21.57
CA ASP A 124 -5.44 -7.52 21.10
C ASP A 124 -4.12 -6.90 20.63
N ILE A 125 -4.17 -5.70 20.06
CA ILE A 125 -2.98 -4.93 19.71
C ILE A 125 -2.21 -4.54 20.98
N GLU A 126 -2.90 -4.08 22.03
CA GLU A 126 -2.31 -3.73 23.33
C GLU A 126 -1.70 -4.94 24.05
N VAL A 127 -2.16 -6.14 23.75
CA VAL A 127 -1.57 -7.38 24.26
C VAL A 127 -0.22 -7.66 23.60
N ILE A 128 -0.09 -7.40 22.29
CA ILE A 128 1.11 -7.68 21.49
C ILE A 128 2.15 -6.56 21.65
N ALA A 129 1.70 -5.31 21.76
CA ALA A 129 2.56 -4.13 21.80
C ALA A 129 3.21 -3.83 23.17
N ARG A 130 3.09 -4.76 24.13
CA ARG A 130 3.65 -4.63 25.49
C ARG A 130 5.15 -4.89 25.55
#